data_AF-A0A820K6F6-F1
#
_entry.id   AF-A0A820K6F6-F1
#
_cell.length_a   1.000
_cell.length_b   1.000
_cell.length_c   1.000
_cell.angle_alpha   90.00
_cell.angle_beta   90.00
_cell.angle_gamma   90.00
#
_symmetry.space_group_name_H-M   'P 1'
#
loop_
_entity.id
_entity.type
_entity.pdbx_description
1 polymer ?
#
loop_
_entity_poly.entity_id
_entity_poly.type
_entity_poly.pdbx_seq_one_letter_code
_entity_poly.pdbx_strand_id
1 'polypeptide(L)'
;TGEYETKLKFEYERVMGRPSWAEKLLNKNPDADDSDEELFRRTGNYLTKSTVLRAGTIDCLRCADFKHDVAHSKMLRSVEFHPTARILLTAGRSQYLNLFQVDGKKNERIQSLFFDKFSIDTTRFTKDGNQVIVTGDRNFFKVFDMIEGKIMQIPMMRGFEERLGKFEVSPDGSFIGLIEMIQNINFATSTLSF
;
A
#
# COMPACT_ATOMS: atom_id res chain seq x y z
N THR A 1 -57.46 -45.68 9.53
CA THR A 1 -56.81 -44.43 9.06
C THR A 1 -55.71 -44.68 8.03
N GLY A 2 -54.94 -45.78 8.11
CA GLY A 2 -53.84 -46.06 7.16
C GLY A 2 -54.22 -46.37 5.71
N GLU A 3 -55.40 -46.95 5.43
CA GLU A 3 -55.80 -47.31 4.04
C GLU A 3 -56.11 -46.11 3.14
N TYR A 4 -56.52 -44.98 3.74
CA TYR A 4 -56.80 -43.76 2.99
C TYR A 4 -55.49 -43.08 2.56
N GLU A 5 -54.49 -43.10 3.43
CA GLU A 5 -53.16 -42.54 3.18
C GLU A 5 -52.42 -43.30 2.05
N THR A 6 -52.56 -44.62 1.98
CA THR A 6 -51.95 -45.42 0.89
C THR A 6 -52.58 -45.13 -0.45
N LYS A 7 -53.91 -44.95 -0.51
CA LYS A 7 -54.62 -44.54 -1.74
C LYS A 7 -54.20 -43.15 -2.20
N LEU A 8 -54.06 -42.18 -1.28
CA LEU A 8 -53.60 -40.83 -1.63
C LEU A 8 -52.17 -40.82 -2.17
N LYS A 9 -51.27 -41.63 -1.59
CA LYS A 9 -49.89 -41.77 -2.11
C LYS A 9 -49.87 -42.37 -3.52
N PHE A 10 -50.69 -43.39 -3.78
CA PHE A 10 -50.75 -44.03 -5.10
C PHE A 10 -51.24 -43.07 -6.19
N GLU A 11 -52.29 -42.29 -5.91
CA GLU A 11 -52.78 -41.26 -6.84
C GLU A 11 -51.74 -40.15 -7.05
N TYR A 12 -51.07 -39.70 -5.99
CA TYR A 12 -50.01 -38.71 -6.09
C TYR A 12 -48.86 -39.18 -6.99
N GLU A 13 -48.39 -40.41 -6.82
CA GLU A 13 -47.32 -40.99 -7.64
C GLU A 13 -47.75 -41.23 -9.08
N ARG A 14 -49.01 -41.58 -9.32
CA ARG A 14 -49.54 -41.75 -10.67
C ARG A 14 -49.59 -40.43 -11.44
N VAL A 15 -49.93 -39.33 -10.76
CA VAL A 15 -50.08 -38.00 -11.38
C VAL A 15 -48.74 -37.28 -11.51
N MET A 16 -47.91 -37.29 -10.48
CA MET A 16 -46.65 -36.54 -10.45
C MET A 16 -45.45 -37.33 -10.97
N GLY A 17 -45.54 -38.68 -10.97
CA GLY A 17 -44.41 -39.56 -11.21
C GLY A 17 -43.37 -39.49 -10.08
N ARG A 18 -42.55 -40.53 -9.95
CA ARG A 18 -41.37 -40.47 -9.08
C ARG A 18 -40.18 -39.95 -9.89
N PRO A 19 -39.57 -38.82 -9.49
CA PRO A 19 -38.43 -38.31 -10.21
C PRO A 19 -37.20 -39.19 -9.98
N SER A 20 -36.32 -39.27 -10.98
CA SER A 20 -35.15 -40.15 -10.96
C SER A 20 -34.18 -39.87 -9.81
N TRP A 21 -34.12 -38.64 -9.29
CA TRP A 21 -33.32 -38.32 -8.10
C TRP A 21 -33.86 -38.97 -6.82
N ALA A 22 -35.18 -39.13 -6.70
CA ALA A 22 -35.81 -39.76 -5.54
C ALA A 22 -35.63 -41.30 -5.58
N GLU A 23 -35.71 -41.91 -6.77
CA GLU A 23 -35.42 -43.35 -6.93
C GLU A 23 -33.95 -43.69 -6.61
N LYS A 24 -33.02 -42.81 -7.03
CA LYS A 24 -31.59 -42.97 -6.72
C LYS A 24 -31.29 -42.92 -5.22
N LEU A 25 -32.08 -42.22 -4.42
CA LEU A 25 -31.90 -42.18 -2.96
C LEU A 25 -32.27 -43.49 -2.27
N LEU A 26 -33.27 -44.22 -2.80
CA LEU A 26 -33.65 -45.54 -2.29
C LEU A 26 -32.60 -46.62 -2.59
N ASN A 27 -31.92 -46.49 -3.73
CA ASN A 27 -30.91 -47.45 -4.19
C ASN A 27 -29.48 -47.04 -3.83
N LYS A 28 -29.28 -45.94 -3.08
CA LYS A 28 -27.95 -45.46 -2.73
C LYS A 28 -27.31 -46.39 -1.70
N ASN A 29 -26.16 -46.97 -2.04
CA ASN A 29 -25.37 -47.76 -1.11
C ASN A 29 -24.71 -46.83 -0.08
N PRO A 30 -24.97 -46.98 1.24
CA PRO A 30 -24.42 -46.09 2.26
C PRO A 30 -22.91 -46.17 2.42
N ASP A 31 -22.27 -47.25 1.94
CA ASP A 31 -20.82 -47.48 2.06
C ASP A 31 -20.01 -47.05 0.82
N ALA A 32 -20.64 -46.42 -0.17
CA ALA A 32 -19.94 -45.92 -1.36
C ALA A 32 -19.19 -44.60 -1.03
N ASP A 33 -17.89 -44.57 -1.30
CA ASP A 33 -17.02 -43.41 -1.06
C ASP A 33 -17.32 -42.29 -2.06
N ASP A 34 -18.06 -41.28 -1.60
CA ASP A 34 -18.63 -40.17 -2.40
C ASP A 34 -17.96 -38.83 -2.05
N SER A 35 -16.72 -38.87 -1.56
CA SER A 35 -15.99 -37.71 -1.01
C SER A 35 -15.95 -36.50 -1.95
N ASP A 36 -15.81 -36.72 -3.27
CA ASP A 36 -15.78 -35.62 -4.25
C ASP A 36 -17.18 -35.03 -4.51
N GLU A 37 -18.24 -35.84 -4.47
CA GLU A 37 -19.62 -35.34 -4.60
C GLU A 37 -20.03 -34.48 -3.41
N GLU A 38 -19.55 -34.80 -2.19
CA GLU A 38 -19.86 -34.01 -0.99
C GLU A 38 -19.38 -32.56 -1.09
N LEU A 39 -18.25 -32.31 -1.76
CA LEU A 39 -17.73 -30.97 -2.00
C LEU A 39 -18.68 -30.13 -2.86
N PHE A 40 -19.23 -30.73 -3.92
CA PHE A 40 -20.15 -30.06 -4.85
C PHE A 40 -21.60 -29.97 -4.33
N ARG A 41 -21.97 -30.82 -3.36
CA ARG A 41 -23.27 -30.76 -2.67
C ARG A 41 -23.38 -29.61 -1.67
N ARG A 42 -22.25 -29.05 -1.25
CA ARG A 42 -22.18 -27.92 -0.33
C ARG A 42 -21.98 -26.62 -1.11
N THR A 43 -22.92 -25.69 -0.96
CA THR A 43 -22.80 -24.33 -1.44
C THR A 43 -22.01 -23.49 -0.43
N GLY A 44 -20.81 -23.04 -0.80
CA GLY A 44 -19.96 -22.21 0.05
C GLY A 44 -18.79 -21.59 -0.72
N ASN A 45 -18.20 -20.53 -0.15
CA ASN A 45 -16.97 -19.95 -0.69
C ASN A 45 -15.77 -20.79 -0.25
N TYR A 46 -15.33 -21.69 -1.13
CA TYR A 46 -14.12 -22.51 -0.93
C TYR A 46 -12.82 -21.75 -1.18
N LEU A 47 -12.90 -20.57 -1.81
CA LEU A 47 -11.78 -19.68 -2.00
C LEU A 47 -11.64 -18.79 -0.76
N THR A 48 -10.64 -19.11 0.07
CA THR A 48 -10.18 -18.22 1.14
C THR A 48 -9.40 -17.05 0.53
N LYS A 49 -9.52 -15.85 1.11
CA LYS A 49 -8.69 -14.71 0.72
C LYS A 49 -7.22 -15.07 0.93
N SER A 50 -6.43 -15.06 -0.14
CA SER A 50 -4.99 -15.27 -0.06
C SER A 50 -4.35 -14.07 0.65
N THR A 51 -3.43 -14.34 1.58
CA THR A 51 -2.57 -13.32 2.21
C THR A 51 -1.36 -12.98 1.33
N VAL A 52 -1.10 -13.78 0.30
CA VAL A 52 0.04 -13.64 -0.62
C VAL A 52 -0.45 -13.22 -2.00
N LEU A 53 0.28 -12.30 -2.62
CA LEU A 53 0.03 -11.88 -4.00
C LEU A 53 0.26 -13.05 -4.95
N ARG A 54 -0.72 -13.34 -5.80
CA ARG A 54 -0.62 -14.41 -6.79
C ARG A 54 0.34 -13.99 -7.90
N ALA A 55 1.22 -14.90 -8.31
CA ALA A 55 2.05 -14.69 -9.48
C ALA A 55 1.19 -14.61 -10.76
N GLY A 56 1.54 -13.69 -11.66
CA GLY A 56 0.93 -13.56 -13.00
C GLY A 56 -0.17 -12.51 -13.13
N THR A 57 -0.96 -12.26 -12.10
CA THR A 57 -2.04 -11.24 -12.15
C THR A 57 -2.03 -10.40 -10.87
N ILE A 58 -1.92 -9.09 -11.03
CA ILE A 58 -1.96 -8.12 -9.93
C ILE A 58 -3.24 -7.31 -10.09
N ASP A 59 -4.16 -7.44 -9.14
CA ASP A 59 -5.36 -6.63 -9.09
C ASP A 59 -4.99 -5.21 -8.67
N CYS A 60 -5.11 -4.26 -9.59
CA CYS A 60 -4.88 -2.85 -9.33
C CYS A 60 -6.16 -2.05 -9.65
N LEU A 61 -6.52 -1.17 -8.71
CA LEU A 61 -7.62 -0.23 -8.90
C LEU A 61 -7.04 1.17 -8.98
N ARG A 62 -7.45 1.92 -10.01
CA ARG A 62 -7.10 3.33 -10.10
C ARG A 62 -7.93 4.12 -9.09
N CYS A 63 -7.25 4.79 -8.15
CA CYS A 63 -7.87 5.72 -7.22
C CYS A 63 -7.90 7.15 -7.78
N ALA A 64 -8.58 8.05 -7.07
CA ALA A 64 -8.59 9.47 -7.43
C ALA A 64 -7.19 10.08 -7.39
N ASP A 65 -6.93 11.04 -8.27
CA ASP A 65 -5.63 11.72 -8.35
C ASP A 65 -5.46 12.73 -7.17
N PHE A 66 -4.21 13.01 -6.79
CA PHE A 66 -3.88 14.03 -5.81
C PHE A 66 -3.98 15.42 -6.44
N LYS A 67 -4.74 16.33 -5.83
CA LYS A 67 -4.92 17.68 -6.36
C LYS A 67 -3.63 18.50 -6.19
N HIS A 68 -2.95 18.79 -7.29
CA HIS A 68 -1.84 19.73 -7.31
C HIS A 68 -2.30 21.11 -7.81
N ASP A 69 -1.76 22.15 -7.19
CA ASP A 69 -1.94 23.51 -7.68
C ASP A 69 -1.13 23.68 -8.97
N VAL A 70 -1.80 24.00 -10.07
CA VAL A 70 -1.22 24.05 -11.43
C VAL A 70 -0.07 25.06 -11.50
N ALA A 71 -0.12 26.11 -10.66
CA ALA A 71 0.93 27.12 -10.55
C ALA A 71 2.30 26.53 -10.11
N HIS A 72 2.32 25.37 -9.46
CA HIS A 72 3.53 24.73 -8.91
C HIS A 72 3.90 23.43 -9.64
N SER A 73 3.38 23.24 -10.86
CA SER A 73 3.60 22.05 -11.70
C SER A 73 5.00 22.01 -12.32
N LYS A 74 6.04 21.78 -11.50
CA LYS A 74 7.35 21.32 -11.98
C LYS A 74 7.51 19.83 -11.71
N MET A 75 8.50 19.22 -12.36
CA MET A 75 8.79 17.80 -12.24
C MET A 75 8.90 17.35 -10.78
N LEU A 76 8.04 16.41 -10.38
CA LEU A 76 8.14 15.68 -9.12
C LEU A 76 9.36 14.76 -9.19
N ARG A 77 10.19 14.80 -8.15
CA ARG A 77 11.43 14.01 -8.07
C ARG A 77 11.37 12.96 -6.99
N SER A 78 10.61 13.21 -5.92
CA SER A 78 10.48 12.32 -4.78
C SER A 78 9.03 12.19 -4.38
N VAL A 79 8.61 10.96 -4.11
CA VAL A 79 7.29 10.59 -3.59
C VAL A 79 7.50 9.52 -2.55
N GLU A 80 6.90 9.69 -1.37
CA GLU A 80 7.14 8.80 -0.24
C GLU A 80 5.95 8.76 0.72
N PHE A 81 5.63 7.59 1.22
CA PHE A 81 4.59 7.43 2.23
C PHE A 81 5.19 7.55 3.63
N HIS A 82 4.45 8.16 4.54
CA HIS A 82 4.82 8.18 5.95
C HIS A 82 4.82 6.74 6.50
N PRO A 83 5.80 6.34 7.34
CA PRO A 83 5.95 4.95 7.78
C PRO A 83 4.76 4.41 8.57
N THR A 84 4.07 5.27 9.33
CA THR A 84 2.96 4.86 10.23
C THR A 84 1.62 5.50 9.89
N ALA A 85 1.59 6.57 9.09
CA ALA A 85 0.41 7.41 8.91
C ALA A 85 -0.02 7.40 7.44
N ARG A 86 -1.30 7.67 7.17
CA ARG A 86 -1.86 7.73 5.81
C ARG A 86 -1.55 9.07 5.14
N ILE A 87 -0.27 9.41 5.09
CA ILE A 87 0.24 10.66 4.53
C ILE A 87 1.18 10.33 3.37
N LEU A 88 0.99 11.02 2.26
CA LEU A 88 1.88 11.00 1.11
C LEU A 88 2.65 12.32 1.05
N LEU A 89 3.96 12.22 0.97
CA LEU A 89 4.85 13.32 0.70
C LEU A 89 5.18 13.34 -0.79
N THR A 90 5.11 14.54 -1.37
CA THR A 90 5.57 14.80 -2.73
C THR A 90 6.49 16.00 -2.74
N ALA A 91 7.61 15.90 -3.44
CA ALA A 91 8.57 16.98 -3.57
C ALA A 91 9.25 16.95 -4.94
N GLY A 92 9.73 18.11 -5.38
CA GLY A 92 10.44 18.21 -6.64
C GLY A 92 11.05 19.59 -6.89
N ARG A 93 11.29 19.88 -8.17
CA ARG A 93 11.97 21.12 -8.59
C ARG A 93 11.13 22.40 -8.41
N SER A 94 9.87 22.25 -8.01
CA SER A 94 8.98 23.36 -7.67
C SER A 94 9.40 24.08 -6.39
N GLN A 95 10.37 23.53 -5.63
CA GLN A 95 10.79 24.03 -4.30
C GLN A 95 9.70 23.87 -3.23
N TYR A 96 8.60 23.21 -3.58
CA TYR A 96 7.53 22.88 -2.65
C TYR A 96 7.62 21.42 -2.24
N LEU A 97 7.41 21.20 -0.95
CA LEU A 97 7.11 19.90 -0.37
C LEU A 97 5.63 19.92 0.01
N ASN A 98 4.85 19.02 -0.58
CA ASN A 98 3.43 18.91 -0.27
C ASN A 98 3.16 17.60 0.47
N LEU A 99 2.40 17.70 1.56
CA LEU A 99 1.86 16.59 2.32
C LEU A 99 0.38 16.42 1.96
N PHE A 100 -0.01 15.19 1.63
CA PHE A 100 -1.37 14.82 1.25
C PHE A 100 -1.90 13.73 2.17
N GLN A 101 -3.17 13.85 2.55
CA GLN A 101 -3.88 12.78 3.23
C GLN A 101 -4.35 11.76 2.20
N VAL A 102 -4.07 10.48 2.42
CA VAL A 102 -4.40 9.40 1.50
C VAL A 102 -5.69 8.71 1.96
N ASP A 103 -6.78 9.00 1.26
CA ASP A 103 -8.11 8.40 1.50
C ASP A 103 -8.66 7.66 0.27
N GLY A 104 -7.99 7.79 -0.89
CA GLY A 104 -8.37 7.15 -2.16
C GLY A 104 -9.52 7.83 -2.90
N LYS A 105 -10.28 8.71 -2.23
CA LYS A 105 -11.40 9.47 -2.81
C LYS A 105 -11.08 10.95 -3.04
N LYS A 106 -10.80 11.69 -1.98
CA LYS A 106 -10.58 13.15 -2.06
C LYS A 106 -9.11 13.54 -2.14
N ASN A 107 -8.24 12.79 -1.45
CA ASN A 107 -6.79 12.97 -1.45
C ASN A 107 -6.37 14.44 -1.21
N GLU A 108 -6.84 15.00 -0.10
CA GLU A 108 -6.68 16.43 0.21
C GLU A 108 -5.25 16.77 0.62
N ARG A 109 -4.81 17.98 0.27
CA ARG A 109 -3.51 18.51 0.68
C ARG A 109 -3.60 19.00 2.12
N ILE A 110 -2.78 18.43 2.99
CA ILE A 110 -2.65 18.82 4.40
C ILE A 110 -1.80 20.08 4.51
N GLN A 111 -0.61 20.05 3.88
CA GLN A 111 0.37 21.12 4.02
C GLN A 111 1.17 21.31 2.73
N SER A 112 1.60 22.54 2.50
CA SER A 112 2.53 22.91 1.44
C SER A 112 3.63 23.77 2.05
N LEU A 113 4.87 23.31 1.95
CA LEU A 113 6.04 23.96 2.52
C LEU A 113 6.92 24.48 1.40
N PHE A 114 7.24 25.76 1.44
CA PHE A 114 8.10 26.41 0.47
C PHE A 114 9.55 26.45 0.98
N PHE A 115 10.47 25.92 0.19
CA PHE A 115 11.89 25.93 0.48
C PHE A 115 12.58 27.00 -0.37
N ASP A 116 12.84 28.17 0.23
CA ASP A 116 13.43 29.29 -0.52
C ASP A 116 14.78 28.92 -1.17
N LYS A 117 14.89 29.25 -2.46
CA LYS A 117 16.06 29.03 -3.35
C LYS A 117 16.65 27.61 -3.30
N PHE A 118 15.83 26.61 -3.00
CA PHE A 118 16.30 25.24 -2.81
C PHE A 118 15.48 24.27 -3.67
N SER A 119 16.10 23.73 -4.71
CA SER A 119 15.45 22.74 -5.58
C SER A 119 15.56 21.35 -4.96
N ILE A 120 14.42 20.75 -4.61
CA ILE A 120 14.40 19.44 -3.96
C ILE A 120 14.64 18.35 -5.00
N ASP A 121 15.63 17.49 -4.76
CA ASP A 121 15.93 16.33 -5.58
C ASP A 121 15.46 15.03 -4.92
N THR A 122 15.72 14.85 -3.62
CA THR A 122 15.29 13.66 -2.88
C THR A 122 14.79 14.03 -1.49
N THR A 123 13.84 13.25 -0.98
CA THR A 123 13.31 13.36 0.37
C THR A 123 13.19 11.98 0.99
N ARG A 124 13.39 11.91 2.32
CA ARG A 124 13.21 10.70 3.12
C ARG A 124 12.55 11.03 4.44
N PHE A 125 11.58 10.23 4.85
CA PHE A 125 11.12 10.22 6.23
C PHE A 125 12.19 9.59 7.12
N THR A 126 12.28 10.11 8.34
CA THR A 126 12.94 9.38 9.43
C THR A 126 12.14 8.13 9.78
N LYS A 127 12.79 7.14 10.39
CA LYS A 127 12.13 5.89 10.80
C LYS A 127 10.90 6.14 11.68
N ASP A 128 10.98 7.11 12.57
CA ASP A 128 9.89 7.50 13.46
C ASP A 128 8.79 8.29 12.74
N GLY A 129 9.10 8.83 11.55
CA GLY A 129 8.19 9.65 10.75
C GLY A 129 8.07 11.12 11.22
N ASN A 130 8.65 11.46 12.37
CA ASN A 130 8.54 12.79 12.97
C ASN A 130 9.25 13.88 12.17
N GLN A 131 10.32 13.51 11.46
CA GLN A 131 11.12 14.44 10.67
C GLN A 131 11.24 13.96 9.22
N VAL A 132 11.37 14.93 8.32
CA VAL A 132 11.66 14.72 6.90
C VAL A 132 13.01 15.31 6.56
N ILE A 133 13.89 14.49 6.02
CA ILE A 133 15.17 14.93 5.47
C ILE A 133 14.96 15.31 4.00
N VAL A 134 15.37 16.52 3.64
CA VAL A 134 15.19 17.10 2.32
C VAL A 134 16.56 17.47 1.77
N THR A 135 16.83 17.01 0.56
CA THR A 135 18.12 17.19 -0.10
C THR A 135 17.89 17.73 -1.51
N GLY A 136 18.88 18.45 -2.03
CA GLY A 136 18.71 19.24 -3.24
C GLY A 136 20.00 19.46 -3.99
N ASP A 137 20.02 20.52 -4.78
CA ASP A 137 21.16 20.93 -5.59
C ASP A 137 22.29 21.63 -4.82
N ARG A 138 22.14 21.78 -3.50
CA ARG A 138 23.11 22.44 -2.61
C ARG A 138 23.85 21.41 -1.77
N ASN A 139 24.97 21.85 -1.18
CA ASN A 139 25.83 21.08 -0.27
C ASN A 139 25.34 21.07 1.19
N PHE A 140 24.02 21.18 1.40
CA PHE A 140 23.43 21.12 2.73
C PHE A 140 22.10 20.39 2.66
N PHE A 141 21.70 19.84 3.81
CA PHE A 141 20.41 19.22 3.98
C PHE A 141 19.50 20.15 4.75
N LYS A 142 18.20 20.08 4.46
CA LYS A 142 17.18 20.69 5.29
C LYS A 142 16.38 19.59 5.96
N VAL A 143 16.19 19.69 7.26
CA VAL A 143 15.35 18.79 8.04
C VAL A 143 14.08 19.56 8.39
N PHE A 144 12.95 19.01 7.99
CA PHE A 144 11.65 19.52 8.37
C PHE A 144 11.11 18.68 9.53
N ASP A 145 10.97 19.30 10.69
CA ASP A 145 10.31 18.70 11.84
C ASP A 145 8.80 18.85 11.68
N MET A 146 8.08 17.74 11.61
CA MET A 146 6.62 17.72 11.46
C MET A 146 5.88 18.02 12.76
N ILE A 147 6.51 17.79 13.91
CA ILE A 147 5.93 18.06 15.24
C ILE A 147 6.05 19.55 15.53
N GLU A 148 7.25 20.11 15.37
CA GLU A 148 7.49 21.53 15.64
C GLU A 148 7.13 22.43 14.46
N GLY A 149 7.00 21.86 13.25
CA GLY A 149 6.73 22.62 12.02
C GLY A 149 7.91 23.50 11.59
N LYS A 150 9.14 23.20 12.04
CA LYS A 150 10.33 24.02 11.77
C LYS A 150 11.20 23.38 10.71
N ILE A 151 11.86 24.24 9.93
CA ILE A 151 12.87 23.84 8.94
C ILE A 151 14.25 24.19 9.51
N MET A 152 15.05 23.17 9.77
CA MET A 152 16.43 23.29 10.20
C MET A 152 17.34 23.06 9.01
N GLN A 153 18.36 23.89 8.84
CA GLN A 153 19.39 23.69 7.84
C GLN A 153 20.62 23.09 8.51
N ILE A 154 21.06 21.93 8.02
CA ILE A 154 22.23 21.23 8.52
C ILE A 154 23.33 21.34 7.46
N PRO A 155 24.42 22.08 7.74
CA PRO A 155 25.56 22.13 6.84
C PRO A 155 26.23 20.76 6.80
N MET A 156 26.83 20.43 5.66
CA MET A 156 27.51 19.16 5.51
C MET A 156 28.80 19.10 6.32
N MET A 157 29.19 17.89 6.74
CA MET A 157 30.44 17.64 7.44
C MET A 157 31.64 18.06 6.57
N ARG A 158 32.72 18.53 7.20
CA ARG A 158 33.93 18.96 6.48
C ARG A 158 34.49 17.82 5.63
N GLY A 159 34.70 18.08 4.34
CA GLY A 159 35.24 17.11 3.36
C GLY A 159 34.32 16.84 2.16
N PHE A 160 33.05 17.25 2.23
CA PHE A 160 32.07 17.08 1.17
C PHE A 160 31.77 18.43 0.50
N GLU A 161 32.47 18.74 -0.60
CA GLU A 161 32.33 20.02 -1.31
C GLU A 161 31.39 19.97 -2.52
N GLU A 162 30.95 18.78 -2.91
CA GLU A 162 30.18 18.59 -4.13
C GLU A 162 28.65 18.54 -3.92
N ARG A 163 27.94 18.61 -5.04
CA ARG A 163 26.49 18.48 -5.08
C ARG A 163 26.07 17.10 -4.58
N LEU A 164 25.13 17.11 -3.63
CA LEU A 164 24.50 15.92 -3.13
C LEU A 164 23.67 15.25 -4.23
N GLY A 165 23.95 13.96 -4.45
CA GLY A 165 23.17 13.11 -5.32
C GLY A 165 21.95 12.56 -4.59
N LYS A 166 21.74 11.25 -4.72
CA LYS A 166 20.69 10.53 -4.00
C LYS A 166 21.18 10.19 -2.59
N PHE A 167 20.25 10.11 -1.65
CA PHE A 167 20.51 9.58 -0.33
C PHE A 167 19.45 8.56 0.07
N GLU A 168 19.82 7.74 1.05
CA GLU A 168 18.93 6.75 1.63
C GLU A 168 19.16 6.68 3.14
N VAL A 169 18.08 6.53 3.89
CA VAL A 169 18.12 6.37 5.34
C VAL A 169 18.07 4.88 5.62
N SER A 170 18.97 4.42 6.49
CA SER A 170 18.96 3.04 6.97
C SER A 170 17.62 2.66 7.62
N PRO A 171 17.16 1.41 7.49
CA PRO A 171 15.90 0.97 8.10
C PRO A 171 15.87 1.06 9.63
N ASP A 172 17.04 1.04 10.27
CA ASP A 172 17.19 1.23 11.70
C ASP A 172 17.24 2.71 12.12
N GLY A 173 17.51 3.62 11.18
CA GLY A 173 17.60 5.06 11.38
C GLY A 173 18.99 5.54 11.83
N SER A 174 19.94 4.63 12.03
CA SER A 174 21.26 4.93 12.60
C SER A 174 22.23 5.54 11.59
N PHE A 175 22.02 5.27 10.31
CA PHE A 175 22.91 5.69 9.23
C PHE A 175 22.16 6.35 8.09
N ILE A 176 22.85 7.26 7.42
CA ILE A 176 22.41 7.83 6.15
C ILE A 176 23.48 7.48 5.11
N GLY A 177 23.06 6.76 4.07
CA GLY A 177 23.87 6.48 2.90
C GLY A 177 23.78 7.65 1.93
N LEU A 178 24.92 8.22 1.58
CA LEU A 178 25.02 9.35 0.66
C LEU A 178 25.73 8.88 -0.60
N ILE A 179 25.12 9.13 -1.76
CA ILE A 179 25.73 8.86 -3.05
C ILE A 179 26.22 10.20 -3.60
N GLU A 180 27.54 10.33 -3.69
CA GLU A 180 28.16 11.46 -4.39
C GLU A 180 28.07 11.26 -5.91
N MET A 181 28.10 12.37 -6.64
CA MET A 181 27.99 12.33 -8.11
C MET A 181 29.17 11.57 -8.76
N ILE A 182 30.30 11.48 -8.08
CA ILE A 182 31.50 10.75 -8.50
C ILE A 182 31.59 9.41 -7.77
N GLN A 183 30.78 8.41 -8.19
CA GLN A 183 30.87 6.96 -7.89
C GLN A 183 31.17 6.48 -6.45
N ASN A 184 31.27 7.35 -5.45
CA ASN A 184 31.59 7.02 -4.08
C ASN A 184 30.31 6.99 -3.25
N ILE A 185 30.11 5.88 -2.54
CA ILE A 185 29.06 5.73 -1.54
C ILE A 185 29.71 6.01 -0.20
N ASN A 186 29.30 7.11 0.44
CA ASN A 186 29.79 7.50 1.74
C ASN A 186 28.70 7.25 2.80
N PHE A 187 29.10 6.76 3.97
CA PHE A 187 28.21 6.56 5.11
C PHE A 187 28.38 7.70 6.11
N ALA A 188 27.28 8.38 6.44
CA ALA A 188 27.24 9.31 7.55
C ALA A 188 26.60 8.62 8.77
N THR A 189 27.26 8.71 9.92
CA THR A 189 26.74 8.16 11.19
C THR A 189 25.90 9.20 11.92
N SER A 190 24.75 8.77 12.44
CA SER A 190 23.93 9.48 13.42
C SER A 190 24.63 9.52 14.79
N THR A 191 25.69 10.31 14.96
CA THR A 191 26.22 10.61 16.31
C THR A 191 25.87 12.01 16.79
N LEU A 192 25.15 12.79 15.99
CA LEU A 192 24.48 13.99 16.45
C LEU A 192 23.04 13.60 16.74
N SER A 193 22.69 13.54 18.02
CA SER A 193 21.32 13.43 18.50
C SER A 193 20.42 14.35 17.66
N PHE A 194 19.51 13.73 16.92
CA PHE A 194 18.56 14.36 16.00
C PHE A 194 17.51 15.20 16.72
#